data_AF-A0A4Q1SIX4-F1
#
_entry.id   AF-A0A4Q1SIX4-F1
#
_cell.length_a   1.000
_cell.length_b   1.000
_cell.length_c   1.000
_cell.angle_alpha   90.00
_cell.angle_beta   90.00
_cell.angle_gamma   90.00
#
_symmetry.space_group_name_H-M   'P 1'
#
loop_
_entity.id
_entity.type
_entity.pdbx_description
1 polymer ?
#
loop_
_entity_poly.entity_id
_entity_poly.type
_entity_poly.pdbx_seq_one_letter_code
_entity_poly.pdbx_strand_id
1 'polypeptide(L)'
;MELQQGFAVDAGEVSQRPVGMQAIERHYTVAQLSKLWLFSESTIRRLFIKEPGVIKISHQPTRKRRGYTSMRIPERIAQRVHRRMQGLP
;
A
#
# COMPACT_ATOMS: atom_id res chain seq x y z
N MET A 1 29.24 43.02 -23.89
CA MET A 1 27.86 43.29 -23.45
C MET A 1 27.13 41.98 -23.57
N GLU A 2 27.17 41.21 -22.49
CA GLU A 2 26.11 41.23 -21.46
C GLU A 2 24.84 40.54 -21.97
N LEU A 3 24.17 39.66 -21.25
CA LEU A 3 24.37 38.88 -20.03
C LEU A 3 23.09 38.03 -19.96
N GLN A 4 23.19 36.77 -19.52
CA GLN A 4 22.10 35.98 -18.89
C GLN A 4 20.88 35.65 -19.81
N GLN A 5 20.22 34.49 -19.75
CA GLN A 5 19.63 33.71 -18.66
C GLN A 5 19.39 32.30 -19.27
N GLY A 6 19.68 31.14 -18.67
CA GLY A 6 19.44 30.74 -17.30
C GLY A 6 17.97 30.37 -17.09
N PHE A 7 17.52 29.17 -17.47
CA PHE A 7 16.33 28.56 -16.87
C PHE A 7 16.58 27.08 -16.57
N ALA A 8 16.40 26.76 -15.29
CA ALA A 8 16.71 25.52 -14.64
C ALA A 8 15.88 24.34 -15.18
N VAL A 9 16.51 23.17 -15.22
CA VAL A 9 15.81 21.88 -15.32
C VAL A 9 15.06 21.66 -14.00
N ASP A 10 13.75 21.89 -14.01
CA ASP A 10 12.91 21.66 -12.84
C ASP A 10 12.68 20.16 -12.65
N ALA A 11 13.24 19.65 -11.57
CA ALA A 11 13.09 18.28 -11.09
C ALA A 11 11.68 18.10 -10.53
N GLY A 12 10.76 17.58 -11.35
CA GLY A 12 9.37 17.49 -10.90
C GLY A 12 8.45 16.62 -11.74
N GLU A 13 8.94 15.63 -12.49
CA GLU A 13 8.05 14.72 -13.19
C GLU A 13 7.46 13.69 -12.21
N VAL A 14 6.41 14.13 -11.51
CA VAL A 14 5.51 13.26 -10.77
C VAL A 14 4.86 12.36 -11.81
N SER A 15 5.46 11.19 -12.05
CA SER A 15 4.95 10.17 -12.96
C SER A 15 3.52 9.81 -12.53
N GLN A 16 2.55 10.42 -13.21
CA GLN A 16 1.13 10.16 -13.02
C GLN A 16 0.84 8.76 -13.58
N ARG A 17 1.09 7.73 -12.75
CA ARG A 17 0.49 6.41 -13.00
C ARG A 17 -1.03 6.62 -13.07
N PRO A 18 -1.74 6.07 -14.06
CA PRO A 18 -3.16 6.32 -14.23
C PRO A 18 -3.90 5.98 -12.93
N VAL A 19 -4.46 7.00 -12.28
CA VAL A 19 -5.13 6.91 -10.98
C VAL A 19 -6.47 6.13 -11.10
N GLY A 20 -6.95 5.95 -12.33
CA GLY A 20 -8.27 5.38 -12.65
C GLY A 20 -8.45 3.88 -12.44
N MET A 21 -7.41 3.08 -12.19
CA MET A 21 -7.53 1.62 -12.03
C MET A 21 -7.44 1.12 -10.60
N GLN A 22 -7.23 2.03 -9.64
CA GLN A 22 -7.03 1.68 -8.22
C GLN A 22 -8.26 1.04 -7.57
N ALA A 23 -9.47 1.50 -7.91
CA ALA A 23 -10.69 0.95 -7.32
C ALA A 23 -11.08 -0.42 -7.89
N ILE A 24 -10.58 -0.75 -9.10
CA ILE A 24 -10.96 -1.95 -9.86
C ILE A 24 -9.94 -3.09 -9.66
N GLU A 25 -8.79 -2.79 -9.06
CA GLU A 25 -7.74 -3.78 -8.80
C GLU A 25 -8.21 -4.91 -7.88
N ARG A 26 -7.49 -6.04 -7.92
CA ARG A 26 -7.78 -7.16 -7.02
C ARG A 26 -7.42 -6.78 -5.59
N HIS A 27 -8.34 -7.04 -4.67
CA HIS A 27 -8.16 -6.78 -3.25
C HIS A 27 -8.09 -8.09 -2.46
N TYR A 28 -6.97 -8.31 -1.80
CA TYR A 28 -6.76 -9.47 -0.95
C TYR A 28 -7.17 -9.19 0.49
N THR A 29 -7.69 -10.21 1.18
CA THR A 29 -7.78 -10.20 2.64
C THR A 29 -6.46 -10.67 3.26
N VAL A 30 -6.30 -10.42 4.56
CA VAL A 30 -5.18 -10.95 5.35
C VAL A 30 -5.08 -12.47 5.25
N ALA A 31 -6.21 -13.16 5.38
CA ALA A 31 -6.27 -14.63 5.30
C ALA A 31 -5.90 -15.16 3.92
N GLN A 32 -6.29 -14.46 2.85
CA GLN A 32 -5.90 -14.83 1.49
C GLN A 32 -4.39 -14.67 1.27
N LEU A 33 -3.81 -13.52 1.65
CA LEU A 33 -2.37 -13.31 1.53
C LEU A 33 -1.55 -14.23 2.43
N SER A 34 -2.06 -14.55 3.62
CA SER A 34 -1.46 -15.54 4.52
C SER A 34 -1.27 -16.88 3.83
N LYS A 35 -2.30 -17.36 3.13
CA LYS A 35 -2.24 -18.62 2.36
C LYS A 35 -1.30 -18.52 1.16
N LEU A 36 -1.36 -17.40 0.42
CA LEU A 36 -0.55 -17.21 -0.79
C LEU A 36 0.95 -17.09 -0.49
N TRP A 37 1.32 -16.42 0.60
CA TRP A 37 2.72 -16.18 0.97
C TRP A 37 3.23 -17.12 2.06
N LEU A 38 2.41 -18.09 2.48
CA LEU A 38 2.73 -19.06 3.53
C LEU A 38 3.17 -18.42 4.86
N PHE A 39 2.60 -17.27 5.19
CA PHE A 39 2.83 -16.57 6.46
C PHE A 39 1.61 -16.67 7.37
N SER A 40 1.80 -16.54 8.68
CA SER A 40 0.69 -16.39 9.61
C SER A 40 -0.07 -15.08 9.36
N GLU A 41 -1.39 -15.08 9.61
CA GLU A 41 -2.22 -13.88 9.48
C GLU A 41 -1.71 -12.71 10.34
N SER A 42 -1.11 -13.00 11.50
CA SER A 42 -0.53 -12.00 12.38
C SER A 42 0.69 -11.31 11.77
N THR A 43 1.48 -12.04 10.98
CA THR A 43 2.63 -11.50 10.23
C THR A 43 2.16 -10.61 9.10
N ILE A 44 1.21 -11.09 8.28
CA ILE A 44 0.59 -10.29 7.22
C ILE A 44 -0.03 -9.02 7.80
N ARG A 45 -0.76 -9.10 8.92
CA ARG A 45 -1.33 -7.93 9.60
C ARG A 45 -0.25 -6.92 9.98
N ARG A 46 0.89 -7.37 10.54
CA ARG A 46 2.00 -6.48 10.92
C ARG A 46 2.65 -5.81 9.71
N LEU A 47 2.80 -6.52 8.60
CA LEU A 47 3.35 -5.98 7.36
C LEU A 47 2.48 -4.84 6.81
N PHE A 48 1.15 -5.02 6.81
CA PHE A 48 0.25 -4.07 6.14
C PHE A 48 -0.37 -3.00 7.04
N ILE A 49 -0.26 -3.11 8.37
CA ILE A 49 -0.91 -2.15 9.28
C ILE A 49 -0.39 -0.71 9.14
N LYS A 50 0.85 -0.51 8.71
CA LYS A 50 1.43 0.82 8.46
C LYS A 50 1.58 1.16 6.98
N GLU A 51 1.11 0.29 6.08
CA GLU A 51 1.30 0.49 4.65
C GLU A 51 0.28 1.49 4.08
N PRO A 52 0.75 2.55 3.38
CA PRO A 52 -0.15 3.51 2.75
C PRO A 52 -0.86 2.85 1.56
N GLY A 53 -2.16 3.12 1.44
CA GLY A 53 -3.03 2.55 0.41
C GLY A 53 -3.76 1.27 0.84
N VAL A 54 -3.48 0.71 2.02
CA VAL A 54 -4.26 -0.40 2.57
C VAL A 54 -5.59 0.13 3.11
N ILE A 55 -6.70 -0.43 2.65
CA ILE A 55 -8.04 -0.06 3.10
C ILE A 55 -8.30 -0.77 4.43
N LYS A 56 -8.61 0.01 5.47
CA LYS A 56 -8.90 -0.49 6.82
C LYS A 56 -10.33 -0.17 7.17
N ILE A 57 -11.09 -1.21 7.50
CA ILE A 57 -12.47 -1.10 7.96
C ILE A 57 -12.46 -1.51 9.43
N SER A 58 -12.48 -0.52 10.32
CA SER A 58 -12.54 -0.73 11.76
C SER A 58 -13.99 -0.71 12.25
N HIS A 59 -14.39 -1.75 12.97
CA HIS A 59 -15.61 -1.72 13.75
C HIS A 59 -15.29 -1.17 15.15
N GLN A 60 -16.07 -0.19 15.61
CA GLN A 60 -15.89 0.35 16.96
C GLN A 60 -16.02 -0.76 18.01
N PRO A 61 -15.11 -0.79 18.99
CA PRO A 61 -15.24 -1.71 20.11
C PRO A 61 -16.51 -1.40 20.88
N THR A 62 -17.20 -2.44 21.34
CA THR A 62 -18.30 -2.29 22.31
C THR A 62 -17.83 -2.78 23.67
N ARG A 63 -18.55 -2.44 24.75
CA ARG A 63 -18.23 -2.89 26.12
C ARG A 63 -18.05 -4.42 26.22
N LYS A 64 -18.64 -5.20 25.30
CA LYS A 64 -18.63 -6.67 25.31
C LYS A 64 -17.77 -7.32 24.22
N ARG A 65 -17.25 -6.57 23.23
CA ARG A 65 -16.52 -7.13 22.09
C ARG A 65 -15.36 -6.24 21.66
N ARG A 66 -14.20 -6.86 21.46
CA ARG A 66 -13.03 -6.21 20.88
C ARG A 66 -13.36 -5.74 19.46
N GLY A 67 -13.01 -4.49 19.14
CA GLY A 67 -13.15 -3.97 17.79
C GLY A 67 -12.28 -4.79 16.83
N TYR A 68 -12.87 -5.24 15.72
CA TYR A 68 -12.14 -5.93 14.67
C TYR A 68 -11.83 -4.93 13.55
N THR A 69 -10.60 -4.98 13.04
CA THR A 69 -10.21 -4.25 11.83
C THR A 69 -9.99 -5.25 10.71
N SER A 70 -10.86 -5.18 9.72
CA SER A 70 -10.73 -5.86 8.44
C SER A 70 -9.83 -5.04 7.53
N MET A 71 -8.88 -5.68 6.85
CA MET A 71 -8.01 -5.03 5.87
C MET A 71 -8.29 -5.58 4.49
N ARG A 72 -8.37 -4.67 3.51
CA ARG A 72 -8.32 -5.00 2.08
C ARG A 72 -7.02 -4.46 1.53
N ILE A 73 -6.22 -5.37 1.00
CA ILE A 73 -4.88 -5.10 0.51
C ILE A 73 -4.95 -5.14 -1.01
N PRO A 74 -4.94 -3.97 -1.66
CA PRO A 74 -4.67 -3.85 -3.09
C PRO A 74 -3.51 -4.71 -3.58
N GLU A 75 -3.68 -5.32 -4.75
CA GLU A 75 -2.64 -6.09 -5.42
C GLU A 75 -1.35 -5.29 -5.62
N ARG A 76 -1.44 -4.03 -6.06
CA ARG A 76 -0.26 -3.18 -6.24
C ARG A 76 0.54 -2.98 -4.94
N ILE A 77 -0.16 -2.90 -3.81
CA ILE A 77 0.44 -2.69 -2.49
C ILE A 77 1.07 -4.00 -2.01
N ALA A 78 0.39 -5.13 -2.22
CA ALA A 78 0.96 -6.45 -1.95
C ALA A 78 2.26 -6.68 -2.74
N GLN A 79 2.28 -6.39 -4.04
CA GLN A 79 3.48 -6.50 -4.87
C GLN A 79 4.61 -5.59 -4.37
N ARG A 80 4.32 -4.33 -4.01
CA ARG A 80 5.32 -3.40 -3.47
C ARG A 80 5.95 -3.92 -2.18
N VAL A 81 5.13 -4.39 -1.24
CA VAL A 81 5.61 -4.95 0.03
C VAL A 81 6.43 -6.21 -0.21
N HIS A 82 5.97 -7.08 -1.11
CA HIS A 82 6.69 -8.30 -1.46
C HIS A 82 8.07 -8.01 -2.05
N ARG A 83 8.19 -7.05 -2.97
CA ARG A 83 9.50 -6.63 -3.52
C ARG A 83 10.44 -6.12 -2.43
N ARG A 84 9.93 -5.30 -1.49
CA ARG A 84 10.72 -4.83 -0.35
C ARG A 84 11.23 -5.98 0.52
N MET A 85 10.40 -7.01 0.75
CA MET A 85 10.79 -8.20 1.51
C MET A 85 11.86 -9.04 0.80
N GLN A 86 11.86 -9.03 -0.53
CA GLN A 86 12.88 -9.70 -1.35
C GLN A 86 14.22 -8.92 -1.40
N GLY A 87 14.28 -7.72 -0.82
CA GLY A 87 15.45 -6.83 -0.92
C GLY A 87 15.62 -6.22 -2.31
N LEU A 88 14.58 -6.27 -3.15
CA LEU A 88 14.61 -5.64 -4.46
C LEU A 88 14.35 -4.13 -4.32
N PRO A 89 15.13 -3.27 -5.03
CA PRO A 89 14.94 -1.82 -5.01
C PRO A 89 13.56 -1.40 -5.55
#